data_AF-A0A1V4B214-F1
#
_entry.id   AF-A0A1V4B214-F1
#
_cell.length_a   1.000
_cell.length_b   1.000
_cell.length_c   1.000
_cell.angle_alpha   90.00
_cell.angle_beta   90.00
_cell.angle_gamma   90.00
#
_symmetry.space_group_name_H-M   'P 1'
#
loop_
_entity.id
_entity.type
_entity.pdbx_description
1 polymer ?
#
loop_
_entity_poly.entity_id
_entity_poly.type
_entity_poly.pdbx_seq_one_letter_code
_entity_poly.pdbx_strand_id
1 'polypeptide(L)'
;MDIATIFSSAKTTLDILSGMETNSVLAERVALLKDQIEILRYTYESTQKELTETKAKCTALENEIASYRTAEQFIFEHGAAFKKTSTGYIKAVYCPNCFKVASASFVRFPFQCGSCKWSSMFKMGEFERIFNSLP
;
A
#
# COMPACT_ATOMS: atom_id res chain seq x y z
N MET A 1 -9.57 8.25 24.98
CA MET A 1 -9.58 9.41 25.89
C MET A 1 -9.48 10.65 25.02
N ASP A 2 -10.40 11.60 25.15
CA ASP A 2 -10.61 12.65 24.15
C ASP A 2 -9.59 13.80 24.30
N ILE A 3 -8.96 14.24 23.21
CA ILE A 3 -7.94 15.32 23.25
C ILE A 3 -8.55 16.62 23.79
N ALA A 4 -9.85 16.81 23.55
CA ALA A 4 -10.61 17.94 24.09
C ALA A 4 -10.63 17.97 25.63
N THR A 5 -10.66 16.82 26.29
CA THR A 5 -10.65 16.74 27.77
C THR A 5 -9.27 17.05 28.34
N ILE A 6 -8.20 16.72 27.62
CA ILE A 6 -6.82 17.07 28.00
C ILE A 6 -6.60 18.58 27.90
N PHE A 7 -7.09 19.20 26.83
CA PHE A 7 -6.93 20.64 26.60
C PHE A 7 -7.73 21.48 27.58
N SER A 8 -8.97 21.06 27.89
CA SER A 8 -9.77 21.72 28.93
C SER A 8 -9.11 21.60 30.30
N SER A 9 -8.56 20.41 30.63
CA SER A 9 -7.85 20.20 31.89
C SER A 9 -6.59 21.08 32.00
N ALA A 10 -5.82 21.21 30.91
CA ALA A 10 -4.63 22.07 30.87
C ALA A 10 -4.98 23.55 31.07
N LYS A 11 -6.07 24.02 30.44
CA LYS A 11 -6.55 25.41 30.56
C LYS A 11 -7.03 25.74 31.97
N THR A 12 -7.83 24.87 32.59
CA THR A 12 -8.30 25.06 33.97
C THR A 12 -7.14 25.04 34.97
N THR A 13 -6.09 24.27 34.70
CA THR A 13 -4.88 24.25 35.53
C THR A 13 -4.07 25.54 35.42
N LEU A 14 -4.06 26.18 34.24
CA LEU A 14 -3.41 27.48 33.98
C LEU A 14 -4.09 28.65 34.70
N ASP A 15 -5.43 28.65 34.78
CA ASP A 15 -6.18 29.68 35.50
C ASP A 15 -6.03 29.57 37.04
N ILE A 16 -5.72 28.39 37.56
CA ILE A 16 -5.45 28.13 38.98
C ILE A 16 -3.97 28.43 39.35
N LEU A 17 -3.07 28.43 38.36
CA LEU A 17 -1.64 28.72 38.51
C LEU A 17 -1.36 30.21 38.84
N SER A 18 -2.24 31.14 38.45
CA SER A 18 -2.04 32.58 38.64
C SER A 18 -2.26 33.10 40.07
N GLY A 19 -2.63 32.25 41.05
CA GLY A 19 -3.16 32.72 42.34
C GLY A 19 -2.53 32.27 43.67
N MET A 20 -1.46 31.44 43.75
CA MET A 20 -1.06 30.84 45.06
C MET A 20 0.45 30.63 45.29
N GLU A 21 0.90 30.93 46.52
CA GLU A 21 2.28 31.27 46.94
C GLU A 21 2.99 30.27 47.88
N THR A 22 2.55 29.00 48.03
CA THR A 22 3.21 28.04 48.96
C THR A 22 4.02 26.94 48.26
N ASN A 23 5.28 26.75 48.69
CA ASN A 23 6.26 25.83 48.12
C ASN A 23 5.80 24.35 48.02
N SER A 24 4.95 23.89 48.94
CA SER A 24 4.41 22.51 48.92
C SER A 24 3.43 22.30 47.76
N VAL A 25 2.57 23.29 47.50
CA VAL A 25 1.60 23.27 46.40
C VAL A 25 2.32 23.34 45.05
N LEU A 26 3.41 24.11 44.96
CA LEU A 26 4.27 24.13 43.77
C LEU A 26 4.95 22.78 43.52
N ALA A 27 5.43 22.10 44.57
CA ALA A 27 6.06 20.78 44.42
C ALA A 27 5.07 19.70 43.93
N GLU A 28 3.86 19.68 44.49
CA GLU A 28 2.79 18.76 44.08
C GLU A 28 2.35 19.02 42.63
N ARG A 29 2.30 20.29 42.22
CA ARG A 29 2.00 20.68 40.83
C ARG A 29 3.11 20.29 39.86
N VAL A 30 4.39 20.42 40.25
CA VAL A 30 5.51 19.95 39.43
C VAL A 30 5.48 18.44 39.25
N ALA A 31 5.11 17.67 40.29
CA ALA A 31 4.92 16.23 40.18
C ALA A 31 3.78 15.89 39.21
N LEU A 32 2.63 16.55 39.35
CA LEU A 32 1.46 16.32 38.49
C LEU A 32 1.73 16.67 37.01
N LEU A 33 2.46 17.76 36.74
CA LEU A 33 2.88 18.13 35.39
C LEU A 33 3.86 17.12 34.80
N LYS A 34 4.76 16.57 35.60
CA LYS A 34 5.68 15.51 35.14
C LYS A 34 4.91 14.24 34.76
N ASP A 35 3.94 13.84 35.57
CA ASP A 35 3.11 12.67 35.27
C ASP A 35 2.29 12.88 33.99
N GLN A 36 1.73 14.07 33.79
CA GLN A 36 1.00 14.42 32.56
C GLN A 36 1.91 14.41 31.32
N ILE A 37 3.14 14.93 31.42
CA ILE A 37 4.11 14.89 30.33
C ILE A 37 4.49 13.44 30.00
N GLU A 38 4.67 12.61 31.01
CA GLU A 38 5.01 11.20 30.85
C GLU A 38 3.89 10.43 30.14
N ILE A 39 2.63 10.64 30.55
CA ILE A 39 1.45 10.07 29.89
C ILE A 39 1.37 10.54 28.44
N LEU A 40 1.56 11.84 28.17
CA LEU A 40 1.53 12.39 26.81
C LEU A 40 2.63 11.78 25.94
N ARG A 41 3.85 11.63 26.48
CA ARG A 41 4.96 10.98 25.77
C ARG A 41 4.60 9.54 25.41
N TYR A 42 4.13 8.76 26.38
CA TYR A 42 3.74 7.36 26.13
C TYR A 42 2.62 7.24 25.09
N THR A 43 1.61 8.11 25.19
CA THR A 43 0.48 8.11 24.25
C THR A 43 0.94 8.50 22.85
N TYR A 44 1.85 9.48 22.75
CA TYR A 44 2.45 9.89 21.48
C TYR A 44 3.26 8.76 20.85
N GLU A 45 4.12 8.09 21.61
CA GLU A 45 4.92 6.96 21.13
C GLU A 45 4.04 5.79 20.66
N SER A 46 3.00 5.44 21.43
CA SER A 46 2.03 4.40 21.05
C SER A 46 1.29 4.77 19.76
N THR A 47 0.77 6.00 19.69
CA THR A 47 0.03 6.48 18.50
C THR A 47 0.93 6.55 17.28
N GLN A 48 2.19 6.98 17.44
CA GLN A 48 3.16 7.03 16.36
C GLN A 48 3.47 5.64 15.82
N LYS A 49 3.58 4.64 16.71
CA LYS A 49 3.77 3.23 16.32
C LYS A 49 2.55 2.67 15.58
N GLU A 50 1.34 2.91 16.08
CA GLU A 50 0.11 2.48 15.40
C GLU A 50 -0.04 3.15 14.02
N LEU A 51 0.34 4.42 13.90
CA LEU A 51 0.33 5.15 12.63
C LEU A 51 1.32 4.55 11.62
N THR A 52 2.54 4.20 12.05
CA THR A 52 3.54 3.60 11.16
C THR A 52 3.12 2.20 10.70
N GLU A 53 2.60 1.38 11.62
CA GLU A 53 2.06 0.05 11.30
C GLU A 53 0.86 0.13 10.35
N THR A 54 -0.06 1.07 10.59
CA THR A 54 -1.24 1.26 9.72
C THR A 54 -0.83 1.72 8.34
N LYS A 55 0.09 2.69 8.23
CA LYS A 55 0.63 3.13 6.93
C LYS A 55 1.30 2.00 6.17
N ALA A 56 2.06 1.13 6.85
CA ALA A 56 2.68 -0.03 6.23
C ALA A 56 1.65 -1.06 5.72
N LYS A 57 0.55 -1.26 6.46
CA LYS A 57 -0.56 -2.11 6.01
C LYS A 57 -1.28 -1.51 4.81
N CYS A 58 -1.54 -0.20 4.81
CA CYS A 58 -2.17 0.47 3.67
C CYS A 58 -1.34 0.33 2.40
N THR A 59 -0.02 0.57 2.45
CA THR A 59 0.84 0.41 1.28
C THR A 59 0.91 -1.04 0.80
N ALA A 60 0.91 -2.02 1.71
CA ALA A 60 0.85 -3.42 1.34
C ALA A 60 -0.46 -3.78 0.60
N LEU A 61 -1.60 -3.34 1.12
CA LEU A 61 -2.91 -3.57 0.50
C LEU A 61 -3.08 -2.84 -0.83
N GLU A 62 -2.57 -1.61 -0.95
CA GLU A 62 -2.55 -0.86 -2.22
C GLU A 62 -1.76 -1.60 -3.30
N ASN A 63 -0.59 -2.16 -2.94
CA ASN A 63 0.21 -2.97 -3.84
C ASN A 63 -0.53 -4.27 -4.25
N GLU A 64 -1.21 -4.91 -3.30
CA GLU A 64 -2.00 -6.11 -3.55
C GLU A 64 -3.17 -5.84 -4.50
N ILE A 65 -3.95 -4.78 -4.26
CA ILE A 65 -5.05 -4.31 -5.13
C ILE A 65 -4.52 -3.94 -6.52
N ALA A 66 -3.38 -3.26 -6.61
CA ALA A 66 -2.77 -2.95 -7.91
C ALA A 66 -2.40 -4.24 -8.66
N SER A 67 -1.92 -5.27 -7.96
CA SER A 67 -1.63 -6.58 -8.56
C SER A 67 -2.90 -7.28 -9.05
N TYR A 68 -3.98 -7.26 -8.27
CA TYR A 68 -5.26 -7.87 -8.63
C TYR A 68 -5.92 -7.15 -9.81
N ARG A 69 -5.95 -5.83 -9.80
CA ARG A 69 -6.45 -5.02 -10.93
C ARG A 69 -5.64 -5.26 -12.20
N THR A 70 -4.33 -5.50 -12.07
CA THR A 70 -3.52 -5.92 -13.21
C THR A 70 -4.01 -7.28 -13.70
N ALA A 71 -4.12 -8.28 -12.82
CA ALA A 71 -4.55 -9.64 -13.18
C ALA A 71 -5.96 -9.71 -13.80
N GLU A 72 -6.94 -8.94 -13.31
CA GLU A 72 -8.31 -8.90 -13.87
C GLU A 72 -8.37 -8.38 -15.31
N GLN A 73 -7.42 -7.51 -15.67
CA GLN A 73 -7.28 -6.99 -17.03
C GLN A 73 -6.65 -8.00 -18.00
N PHE A 74 -6.18 -9.15 -17.53
CA PHE A 74 -5.62 -10.19 -18.39
C PHE A 74 -6.49 -11.45 -18.36
N ILE A 75 -6.52 -12.16 -19.49
CA ILE A 75 -6.82 -13.59 -19.52
C ILE A 75 -5.52 -14.34 -19.70
N PHE A 76 -5.47 -15.56 -19.17
CA PHE A 76 -4.31 -16.43 -19.30
C PHE A 76 -4.70 -17.60 -20.19
N GLU A 77 -4.14 -17.64 -21.38
CA GLU A 77 -4.44 -18.64 -22.39
C GLU A 77 -3.15 -19.17 -23.00
N HIS A 78 -3.07 -20.49 -23.22
CA HIS A 78 -1.90 -21.13 -23.84
C HIS A 78 -0.55 -20.77 -23.15
N GLY A 79 -0.60 -20.58 -21.83
CA GLY A 79 0.56 -20.23 -21.01
C GLY A 79 1.04 -18.77 -21.13
N ALA A 80 0.30 -17.89 -21.82
CA ALA A 80 0.60 -16.46 -21.96
C ALA A 80 -0.55 -15.57 -21.46
N ALA A 81 -0.28 -14.30 -21.21
CA ALA A 81 -1.29 -13.32 -20.82
C ALA A 81 -1.75 -12.46 -22.01
N PHE A 82 -3.05 -12.19 -22.09
CA PHE A 82 -3.65 -11.31 -23.11
C PHE A 82 -4.48 -10.23 -22.43
N LYS A 83 -4.20 -8.97 -22.77
CA LYS A 83 -4.85 -7.83 -22.12
C LYS A 83 -6.24 -7.58 -22.73
N LYS A 84 -7.27 -7.55 -21.88
CA LYS A 84 -8.64 -7.17 -22.23
C LYS A 84 -8.72 -5.68 -22.57
N THR A 85 -9.59 -5.35 -23.51
CA THR A 85 -10.08 -4.01 -23.82
C THR A 85 -11.60 -3.99 -23.70
N SER A 86 -12.23 -2.82 -23.84
CA SER A 86 -13.70 -2.70 -23.82
C SER A 86 -14.40 -3.48 -24.94
N THR A 87 -13.70 -3.79 -26.03
CA THR A 87 -14.25 -4.40 -27.24
C THR A 87 -13.59 -5.72 -27.63
N GLY A 88 -12.67 -6.26 -26.81
CA GLY A 88 -11.94 -7.49 -27.11
C GLY A 88 -10.58 -7.54 -26.41
N TYR A 89 -9.51 -7.77 -27.17
CA TYR A 89 -8.16 -7.93 -26.65
C TYR A 89 -7.15 -7.05 -27.39
N ILE A 90 -6.08 -6.64 -26.71
CA ILE A 90 -4.93 -6.02 -27.36
C ILE A 90 -4.17 -7.10 -28.12
N LYS A 91 -3.89 -6.85 -29.40
CA LYS A 91 -3.11 -7.72 -30.28
C LYS A 91 -1.62 -7.75 -29.91
N ALA A 92 -1.33 -8.29 -28.73
CA ALA A 92 0.01 -8.48 -28.20
C ALA A 92 0.02 -9.63 -27.18
N VAL A 93 1.14 -10.35 -27.12
CA VAL A 93 1.37 -11.38 -26.11
C VAL A 93 2.05 -10.73 -24.91
N TYR A 94 1.51 -10.91 -23.72
CA TYR A 94 2.10 -10.45 -22.48
C TYR A 94 2.68 -11.63 -21.70
N CYS A 95 3.77 -11.36 -21.00
CA CYS A 95 4.33 -12.33 -20.06
C CYS A 95 3.37 -12.53 -18.88
N PRO A 96 3.03 -13.78 -18.51
CA PRO A 96 2.12 -14.06 -17.39
C PRO A 96 2.71 -13.68 -16.02
N ASN A 97 4.03 -13.59 -15.91
CA ASN A 97 4.72 -13.29 -14.65
C ASN A 97 4.98 -11.80 -14.45
N CYS A 98 5.18 -11.05 -15.54
CA CYS A 98 5.61 -9.65 -15.48
C CYS A 98 4.61 -8.67 -16.06
N PHE A 99 3.56 -9.15 -16.76
CA PHE A 99 2.58 -8.34 -17.47
C PHE A 99 3.19 -7.31 -18.44
N LYS A 100 4.42 -7.56 -18.88
CA LYS A 100 5.12 -6.80 -19.93
C LYS A 100 4.92 -7.49 -21.26
N VAL A 101 4.86 -6.70 -22.33
CA VAL A 101 4.79 -7.22 -23.70
C VAL A 101 6.00 -8.12 -23.94
N ALA A 102 5.73 -9.34 -24.36
CA ALA A 102 6.73 -10.28 -24.82
C ALA A 102 6.91 -10.14 -26.34
N SER A 103 8.11 -10.42 -26.83
CA SER A 103 8.43 -10.34 -28.25
C SER A 103 9.06 -11.63 -28.73
N ALA A 104 8.86 -11.94 -30.01
CA ALA A 104 9.54 -13.04 -30.68
C ALA A 104 10.46 -12.46 -31.76
N SER A 105 11.68 -12.98 -31.86
CA SER A 105 12.66 -12.48 -32.84
C SER A 105 12.30 -12.87 -34.28
N PHE A 106 11.67 -14.05 -34.49
CA PHE A 106 11.26 -14.53 -35.80
C PHE A 106 10.02 -15.43 -35.72
N VAL A 107 9.36 -15.66 -36.86
CA VAL A 107 8.11 -16.44 -36.99
C VAL A 107 8.16 -17.83 -36.32
N ARG A 108 9.32 -18.50 -36.37
CA ARG A 108 9.50 -19.86 -35.81
C ARG A 108 9.85 -19.89 -34.32
N PHE A 109 10.05 -18.73 -33.69
CA PHE A 109 10.46 -18.65 -32.30
C PHE A 109 9.27 -18.33 -31.39
N PRO A 110 9.30 -18.82 -30.13
CA PRO A 110 8.34 -18.41 -29.12
C PRO A 110 8.54 -16.95 -28.73
N PHE A 111 7.50 -16.36 -28.16
CA PHE A 111 7.58 -15.07 -27.48
C PHE A 111 8.39 -15.22 -26.21
N GLN A 112 9.25 -14.24 -25.92
CA GLN A 112 10.09 -14.23 -24.74
C GLN A 112 9.93 -12.92 -23.97
N CYS A 113 9.96 -13.03 -22.64
CA CYS A 113 10.01 -11.88 -21.75
C CYS A 113 11.46 -11.44 -21.55
N GLY A 114 11.78 -10.19 -21.90
CA GLY A 114 13.10 -9.62 -21.65
C GLY A 114 13.47 -9.53 -20.15
N SER A 115 12.47 -9.41 -19.27
CA SER A 115 12.68 -9.23 -17.83
C SER A 115 12.88 -10.56 -17.07
N CYS A 116 11.97 -11.53 -17.18
CA CYS A 116 12.01 -12.77 -16.39
C CYS A 116 12.39 -14.02 -17.19
N LYS A 117 12.75 -13.86 -18.47
CA LYS A 117 13.13 -14.97 -19.38
C LYS A 117 12.06 -16.03 -19.60
N TRP A 118 10.80 -15.77 -19.20
CA TRP A 118 9.67 -16.60 -19.59
C TRP A 118 9.58 -16.71 -21.12
N SER A 119 9.18 -17.89 -21.60
CA SER A 119 8.95 -18.18 -23.01
C SER A 119 7.56 -18.75 -23.21
N SER A 120 6.85 -18.32 -24.26
CA SER A 120 5.53 -18.87 -24.60
C SER A 120 5.62 -20.30 -25.08
N MET A 121 4.52 -21.04 -24.93
CA MET A 121 4.38 -22.41 -25.44
C MET A 121 4.07 -22.48 -26.94
N PHE A 122 3.76 -21.34 -27.55
CA PHE A 122 3.45 -21.20 -28.98
C PHE A 122 4.42 -20.25 -29.67
N LYS A 123 4.56 -20.40 -31.00
CA LYS A 123 5.44 -19.58 -31.82
C LYS A 123 4.72 -18.36 -32.39
N MET A 124 5.48 -17.37 -32.84
CA MET A 124 4.92 -16.17 -33.48
C MET A 124 4.02 -16.49 -34.70
N GLY A 125 4.35 -17.51 -35.49
CA GLY A 125 3.50 -17.96 -36.61
C GLY A 125 2.13 -18.53 -36.19
N GLU A 126 1.98 -18.94 -34.92
CA GLU A 126 0.73 -19.48 -34.38
C GLU A 126 -0.11 -18.41 -33.67
N PHE A 127 0.45 -17.21 -33.50
CA PHE A 127 -0.15 -16.13 -32.72
C PHE A 127 -1.52 -15.72 -33.26
N GLU A 128 -1.67 -15.51 -34.57
CA GLU A 128 -2.96 -15.08 -35.15
C GLU A 128 -4.08 -16.08 -34.87
N ARG A 129 -3.79 -17.38 -35.01
CA ARG A 129 -4.77 -18.44 -34.75
C ARG A 129 -5.17 -18.47 -33.28
N ILE A 130 -4.21 -18.35 -32.37
CA ILE A 130 -4.45 -18.37 -30.92
C ILE A 130 -5.21 -17.11 -30.50
N PHE A 131 -4.82 -15.95 -31.01
CA PHE A 131 -5.46 -14.67 -30.71
C PHE A 131 -6.93 -14.66 -31.15
N ASN A 132 -7.25 -15.23 -32.31
CA ASN A 132 -8.63 -15.35 -32.79
C ASN A 132 -9.44 -16.42 -32.05
N SER A 133 -8.81 -17.28 -31.25
CA SER A 133 -9.47 -18.29 -30.42
C SER A 133 -9.70 -17.84 -28.97
N LEU A 134 -9.32 -16.61 -28.62
CA LEU A 134 -9.57 -16.07 -27.29
C LEU A 134 -11.08 -15.91 -27.05
N PRO A 135 -11.56 -16.18 -25.82
CA PRO A 135 -12.99 -16.18 -25.46
C PRO A 135 -13.63 -14.78 -25.52
#